data_AF-A0A532TS41-F1
#
_entry.id   AF-A0A532TS41-F1
#
_cell.length_a   1.000
_cell.length_b   1.000
_cell.length_c   1.000
_cell.angle_alpha   90.00
_cell.angle_beta   90.00
_cell.angle_gamma   90.00
#
_symmetry.space_group_name_H-M   'P 1'
#
loop_
_entity.id
_entity.type
_entity.pdbx_description
1 polymer ?
#
loop_
_entity_poly.entity_id
_entity_poly.type
_entity_poly.pdbx_seq_one_letter_code
_entity_poly.pdbx_strand_id
1 'polypeptide(L)'
;MIEELKSKLTELELKRSELQPKIDEIEAKRAEELQEVNKKYDHMVSDVNIEVQDFKNKIVNKIIGLFSKVVMDEFDAKRSTSDYMVSDNFKDFRESVLGLEMFPKELIERLDKVIDGDPIENIAYDLEKIEAKYKNN
;
A
#
# COMPACT_ATOMS: atom_id res chain seq x y z
N MET A 1 15.08 -51.11 51.55
CA MET A 1 15.79 -49.92 51.03
C MET A 1 16.17 -50.05 49.56
N ILE A 2 17.09 -50.93 49.15
CA ILE A 2 17.47 -51.06 47.71
C ILE A 2 16.31 -51.59 46.83
N GLU A 3 15.60 -52.63 47.28
CA GLU A 3 14.39 -53.16 46.61
C GLU A 3 13.29 -52.10 46.46
N GLU A 4 13.08 -51.31 47.50
CA GLU A 4 12.07 -50.24 47.54
C GLU A 4 12.42 -49.08 46.59
N LEU A 5 13.71 -48.76 46.46
CA LEU A 5 14.22 -47.81 45.46
C LEU A 5 14.03 -48.34 44.02
N LYS A 6 14.28 -49.63 43.78
CA LYS A 6 14.03 -50.24 42.46
C LYS A 6 12.56 -50.17 42.08
N SER A 7 11.66 -50.49 43.02
CA SER A 7 10.21 -50.41 42.80
C SER A 7 9.76 -49.00 42.45
N LYS A 8 10.24 -47.96 43.16
CA LYS A 8 9.91 -46.56 42.85
C LYS A 8 10.46 -46.10 41.49
N LEU A 9 11.61 -46.62 41.05
CA LEU A 9 12.18 -46.36 39.73
C LEU A 9 11.31 -46.94 38.61
N THR A 10 10.83 -48.17 38.77
CA THR A 10 9.92 -48.81 37.80
C THR A 10 8.59 -48.07 37.72
N GLU A 11 8.05 -47.62 38.86
CA GLU A 11 6.81 -46.83 38.90
C GLU A 11 6.97 -45.47 38.21
N LEU A 12 8.15 -44.84 38.34
CA LEU A 12 8.49 -43.60 37.65
C LEU A 12 8.58 -43.79 36.14
N GLU A 13 9.21 -44.88 35.68
CA GLU A 13 9.29 -45.21 34.24
C GLU A 13 7.92 -45.48 33.63
N LEU A 14 7.05 -46.19 34.35
CA LEU A 14 5.65 -46.42 33.96
C LEU A 14 4.87 -45.11 33.87
N LYS A 15 4.95 -44.24 34.89
CA LYS A 15 4.30 -42.92 34.82
C LYS A 15 4.84 -42.08 33.68
N ARG A 16 6.14 -42.15 33.40
CA ARG A 16 6.74 -41.41 32.29
C ARG A 16 6.23 -41.93 30.94
N SER A 17 6.14 -43.25 30.74
CA SER A 17 5.65 -43.83 29.49
C SER A 17 4.15 -43.59 29.28
N GLU A 18 3.36 -43.47 30.34
CA GLU A 18 1.93 -43.12 30.28
C GLU A 18 1.68 -41.63 30.04
N LEU A 19 2.53 -40.76 30.60
CA LEU A 19 2.36 -39.30 30.48
C LEU A 19 2.94 -38.74 29.20
N GLN A 20 4.03 -39.31 28.66
CA GLN A 20 4.64 -38.84 27.42
C GLN A 20 3.66 -38.73 26.24
N PRO A 21 2.84 -39.74 25.91
CA PRO A 21 1.89 -39.61 24.79
C PRO A 21 0.83 -38.53 25.04
N LYS A 22 0.45 -38.28 26.30
CA LYS A 22 -0.46 -37.18 26.65
C LYS A 22 0.20 -35.82 26.45
N ILE A 23 1.49 -35.71 26.78
CA ILE A 23 2.28 -34.50 26.51
C ILE A 23 2.36 -34.27 25.00
N ASP A 24 2.68 -35.31 24.23
CA ASP A 24 2.80 -35.22 22.77
C ASP A 24 1.46 -34.81 22.12
N GLU A 25 0.33 -35.33 22.62
CA GLU A 25 -1.01 -34.93 22.16
C GLU A 25 -1.33 -33.45 22.48
N ILE A 26 -0.96 -32.99 23.67
CA ILE A 26 -1.13 -31.57 24.07
C ILE A 26 -0.26 -30.67 23.19
N GLU A 27 0.97 -31.06 22.91
CA GLU A 27 1.88 -30.30 22.04
C GLU A 27 1.37 -30.24 20.60
N ALA A 28 0.85 -31.35 20.08
CA ALA A 28 0.24 -31.41 18.75
C ALA A 28 -0.98 -30.48 18.65
N LYS A 29 -1.91 -30.56 19.61
CA LYS A 29 -3.09 -29.67 19.67
C LYS A 29 -2.68 -28.20 19.76
N ARG A 30 -1.70 -27.89 20.61
CA ARG A 30 -1.17 -26.53 20.74
C ARG A 30 -0.59 -26.02 19.41
N ALA A 31 0.14 -26.86 18.68
CA ALA A 31 0.72 -26.48 17.39
C ALA A 31 -0.36 -26.21 16.33
N GLU A 32 -1.41 -27.04 16.31
CA GLU A 32 -2.56 -26.87 15.41
C GLU A 32 -3.33 -25.58 15.72
N GLU A 33 -3.70 -25.34 16.97
CA GLU A 33 -4.38 -24.11 17.40
C GLU A 33 -3.56 -22.86 17.06
N LEU A 34 -2.25 -22.90 17.29
CA LEU A 34 -1.36 -21.78 16.98
C LEU A 34 -1.28 -21.52 15.47
N GLN A 35 -1.30 -22.58 14.65
CA GLN A 35 -1.34 -22.45 13.21
C GLN A 35 -2.67 -21.85 12.72
N GLU A 36 -3.80 -22.26 13.27
CA GLU A 36 -5.11 -21.69 12.93
C GLU A 36 -5.21 -20.22 13.31
N VAL A 37 -4.76 -19.88 14.53
CA VAL A 37 -4.73 -18.49 15.02
C VAL A 37 -3.85 -17.62 14.13
N ASN A 38 -2.65 -18.10 13.76
CA ASN A 38 -1.76 -17.35 12.87
C ASN A 38 -2.40 -17.13 11.50
N LYS A 39 -2.97 -18.17 10.87
CA LYS A 39 -3.67 -18.05 9.58
C LYS A 39 -4.78 -16.99 9.65
N LYS A 40 -5.57 -17.00 10.73
CA LYS A 40 -6.64 -16.02 10.91
C LYS A 40 -6.10 -14.59 10.95
N TYR A 41 -5.05 -14.33 11.74
CA TYR A 41 -4.48 -12.99 11.84
C TYR A 41 -3.75 -12.57 10.55
N ASP A 42 -3.07 -13.50 9.87
CA ASP A 42 -2.44 -13.25 8.58
C ASP A 42 -3.49 -12.81 7.53
N HIS A 43 -4.65 -13.50 7.49
CA HIS A 43 -5.76 -13.10 6.64
C HIS A 43 -6.31 -11.71 7.00
N MET A 44 -6.54 -11.43 8.29
CA MET A 44 -7.02 -10.11 8.72
C MET A 44 -6.04 -8.99 8.35
N VAL A 45 -4.74 -9.21 8.51
CA VAL A 45 -3.70 -8.25 8.12
C VAL A 45 -3.68 -8.06 6.60
N SER A 46 -3.82 -9.15 5.84
CA SER A 46 -3.90 -9.09 4.39
C SER A 46 -5.11 -8.28 3.93
N ASP A 47 -6.29 -8.53 4.50
CA ASP A 47 -7.53 -7.84 4.13
C ASP A 47 -7.43 -6.33 4.39
N VAL A 48 -6.93 -5.94 5.58
CA VAL A 48 -6.71 -4.53 5.93
C VAL A 48 -5.67 -3.88 5.00
N ASN A 49 -4.59 -4.59 4.68
CA ASN A 49 -3.59 -4.09 3.74
C ASN A 49 -4.18 -3.86 2.34
N ILE A 50 -5.02 -4.79 1.85
CA ILE A 50 -5.73 -4.64 0.57
C ILE A 50 -6.62 -3.40 0.61
N GLU A 51 -7.42 -3.22 1.67
CA GLU A 51 -8.29 -2.04 1.81
C GLU A 51 -7.50 -0.72 1.80
N VAL A 52 -6.36 -0.67 2.50
CA VAL A 52 -5.47 0.49 2.51
C VAL A 52 -4.88 0.75 1.12
N GLN A 53 -4.45 -0.28 0.39
CA GLN A 53 -3.95 -0.12 -0.97
C GLN A 53 -5.04 0.35 -1.94
N ASP A 54 -6.24 -0.21 -1.87
CA ASP A 54 -7.38 0.20 -2.68
C ASP A 54 -7.75 1.66 -2.44
N PHE A 55 -7.76 2.08 -1.18
CA PHE A 55 -8.01 3.47 -0.82
C PHE A 55 -6.92 4.41 -1.35
N LYS A 56 -5.65 4.02 -1.21
CA LYS A 56 -4.51 4.76 -1.77
C LYS A 56 -4.62 4.89 -3.28
N ASN A 57 -4.93 3.82 -4.00
CA ASN A 57 -5.12 3.82 -5.45
C ASN A 57 -6.25 4.76 -5.87
N LYS A 58 -7.39 4.74 -5.15
CA LYS A 58 -8.50 5.69 -5.39
C LYS A 58 -8.07 7.15 -5.26
N ILE A 59 -7.25 7.47 -4.25
CA ILE A 59 -6.74 8.84 -4.07
C ILE A 59 -5.79 9.20 -5.21
N VAL A 60 -4.82 8.36 -5.54
CA VAL A 60 -3.89 8.60 -6.65
C VAL A 60 -4.66 8.83 -7.95
N ASN A 61 -5.60 7.95 -8.29
CA ASN A 61 -6.41 8.08 -9.50
C ASN A 61 -7.19 9.39 -9.56
N LYS A 62 -7.73 9.85 -8.43
CA LYS A 62 -8.40 11.15 -8.34
C LYS A 62 -7.43 12.31 -8.57
N ILE A 63 -6.26 12.30 -7.93
CA ILE A 63 -5.28 13.39 -8.08
C ILE A 63 -4.75 13.44 -9.52
N ILE A 64 -4.44 12.29 -10.13
CA ILE A 64 -4.02 12.23 -11.54
C ILE A 64 -5.14 12.67 -12.48
N GLY A 65 -6.40 12.30 -12.19
CA GLY A 65 -7.54 12.81 -12.96
C GLY A 65 -7.70 14.34 -12.86
N LEU A 66 -7.47 14.92 -11.68
CA LEU A 66 -7.46 16.38 -11.50
C LEU A 66 -6.29 17.03 -12.25
N PHE A 67 -5.10 16.44 -12.21
CA PHE A 67 -3.96 16.91 -12.99
C PHE A 67 -4.29 16.95 -14.49
N SER A 68 -4.80 15.85 -15.06
CA SER A 68 -5.17 15.79 -16.48
C SER A 68 -6.19 16.86 -16.84
N LYS A 69 -7.18 17.07 -15.96
CA LYS A 69 -8.20 18.09 -16.16
C LYS A 69 -7.60 19.50 -16.17
N VAL A 70 -6.78 19.85 -15.17
CA VAL A 70 -6.14 21.17 -15.08
C VAL A 70 -5.24 21.45 -16.29
N VAL A 71 -4.49 20.45 -16.74
CA VAL A 71 -3.65 20.55 -17.94
C VAL A 71 -4.50 20.79 -19.20
N MET A 72 -5.60 20.06 -19.37
CA MET A 72 -6.50 20.24 -20.52
C MET A 72 -7.22 21.58 -20.50
N ASP A 73 -7.75 21.99 -19.35
CA ASP A 73 -8.42 23.27 -19.17
C ASP A 73 -7.46 24.43 -19.51
N GLU A 74 -6.20 24.35 -19.08
CA GLU A 74 -5.17 25.33 -19.41
C GLU A 74 -4.83 25.30 -20.91
N PHE A 75 -4.67 24.12 -21.49
CA PHE A 75 -4.39 23.96 -22.91
C PHE A 75 -5.48 24.56 -23.81
N ASP A 76 -6.74 24.32 -23.48
CA ASP A 76 -7.88 24.85 -24.24
C ASP A 76 -8.02 26.37 -24.07
N ALA A 77 -7.73 26.90 -22.87
CA ALA A 77 -7.67 28.34 -22.64
C ALA A 77 -6.58 29.00 -23.49
N LYS A 78 -5.39 28.39 -23.56
CA LYS A 78 -4.25 28.89 -24.36
C LYS A 78 -4.51 28.89 -25.85
N ARG A 79 -5.23 27.91 -26.37
CA ARG A 79 -5.68 27.91 -27.76
C ARG A 79 -6.67 29.02 -28.08
N SER A 80 -7.35 29.54 -27.06
CA SER A 80 -8.40 30.53 -27.19
C SER A 80 -7.91 31.97 -26.95
N THR A 81 -6.65 32.16 -26.50
CA THR A 81 -6.08 33.45 -26.17
C THR A 81 -4.63 33.58 -26.66
N SER A 82 -4.22 34.73 -27.17
CA SER A 82 -2.81 35.00 -27.55
C SER A 82 -1.89 35.29 -26.36
N ASP A 83 -2.33 35.05 -25.13
CA ASP A 83 -1.57 35.31 -23.91
C ASP A 83 -0.78 34.07 -23.50
N TYR A 84 0.52 34.22 -23.30
CA TYR A 84 1.43 33.15 -22.93
C TYR A 84 1.49 32.89 -21.42
N MET A 85 0.92 33.74 -20.55
CA MET A 85 0.95 33.54 -19.09
C MET A 85 -0.06 32.52 -18.56
N VAL A 86 0.40 31.44 -17.90
CA VAL A 86 -0.49 30.39 -17.37
C VAL A 86 -1.50 30.94 -16.35
N SER A 87 -2.69 30.33 -16.29
CA SER A 87 -3.75 30.77 -15.38
C SER A 87 -3.38 30.63 -13.90
N ASP A 88 -4.03 31.43 -13.05
CA ASP A 88 -3.88 31.32 -11.59
C ASP A 88 -4.34 29.94 -11.09
N ASN A 89 -5.37 29.35 -11.71
CA ASN A 89 -5.83 28.00 -11.38
C ASN A 89 -4.73 26.94 -11.62
N PHE A 90 -3.92 27.09 -12.67
CA PHE A 90 -2.79 26.19 -12.93
C PHE A 90 -1.70 26.31 -11.85
N LYS A 91 -1.39 27.55 -11.44
CA LYS A 91 -0.42 27.83 -10.37
C LYS A 91 -0.91 27.34 -9.01
N ASP A 92 -2.18 27.59 -8.68
CA ASP A 92 -2.82 27.14 -7.44
C ASP A 92 -2.83 25.61 -7.35
N PHE A 93 -3.11 24.93 -8.46
CA PHE A 93 -3.01 23.47 -8.53
C PHE A 93 -1.57 23.00 -8.25
N ARG A 94 -0.57 23.62 -8.89
CA ARG A 94 0.85 23.30 -8.67
C ARG A 94 1.23 23.44 -7.19
N GLU A 95 0.85 24.54 -6.54
CA GLU A 95 1.12 24.74 -5.11
C GLU A 95 0.40 23.69 -4.24
N SER A 96 -0.85 23.38 -4.56
CA SER A 96 -1.66 22.43 -3.81
C SER A 96 -1.07 21.02 -3.84
N VAL A 97 -0.42 20.61 -4.94
CA VAL A 97 0.17 19.27 -5.06
C VAL A 97 1.55 19.13 -4.41
N LEU A 98 2.24 20.22 -4.07
CA LEU A 98 3.53 20.16 -3.36
C LEU A 98 3.41 19.50 -1.97
N GLY A 99 2.28 19.70 -1.30
CA GLY A 99 1.99 19.11 0.02
C GLY A 99 1.58 17.63 -0.05
N LEU A 100 1.39 17.08 -1.25
CA LEU A 100 0.91 15.71 -1.44
C LEU A 100 2.08 14.78 -1.73
N GLU A 101 2.58 14.09 -0.71
CA GLU A 101 3.72 13.14 -0.86
C GLU A 101 3.48 12.07 -1.94
N MET A 102 2.22 11.68 -2.15
CA MET A 102 1.83 10.67 -3.14
C MET A 102 1.78 11.20 -4.57
N PHE A 103 1.88 12.51 -4.78
CA PHE A 103 1.88 13.09 -6.12
C PHE A 103 3.26 12.93 -6.77
N PRO A 104 3.35 12.46 -8.04
CA PRO A 104 4.65 12.20 -8.65
C PRO A 104 5.47 13.48 -8.83
N LYS A 105 6.69 13.49 -8.29
CA LYS A 105 7.64 14.62 -8.41
C LYS A 105 7.93 14.99 -9.86
N GLU A 106 7.99 13.99 -10.75
CA GLU A 106 8.16 14.22 -12.20
C GLU A 106 7.05 15.12 -12.77
N LEU A 107 5.80 14.96 -12.30
CA LEU A 107 4.69 15.80 -12.76
C LEU A 107 4.77 17.22 -12.18
N ILE A 108 5.26 17.37 -10.95
CA ILE A 108 5.54 18.70 -10.36
C ILE A 108 6.57 19.43 -11.21
N GLU A 109 7.68 18.77 -11.57
CA GLU A 109 8.72 19.37 -12.41
C GLU A 109 8.20 19.77 -13.79
N ARG A 110 7.26 18.99 -14.36
CA ARG A 110 6.60 19.37 -15.62
C ARG A 110 5.73 20.61 -15.46
N LEU A 111 4.96 20.72 -14.37
CA LEU A 111 4.17 21.92 -14.07
C LEU A 111 5.08 23.14 -13.90
N ASP A 112 6.19 23.00 -13.18
CA ASP A 112 7.18 24.07 -12.95
C ASP A 112 7.71 24.62 -14.28
N LYS A 113 8.11 23.73 -15.19
CA LYS A 113 8.58 24.13 -16.52
C LYS A 113 7.55 24.94 -17.29
N VAL A 114 6.28 24.54 -17.23
CA VAL A 114 5.19 25.25 -17.92
C VAL A 114 4.92 26.61 -17.27
N ILE A 115 5.02 26.72 -15.95
CA ILE A 115 4.97 28.00 -15.23
C ILE A 115 6.15 28.90 -15.63
N ASP A 116 7.34 28.33 -15.83
CA ASP A 116 8.56 29.02 -16.25
C ASP A 116 8.57 29.41 -17.74
N GLY A 117 7.56 28.98 -18.51
CA GLY A 117 7.33 29.40 -19.90
C GLY A 117 7.41 28.30 -20.95
N ASP A 118 7.61 27.03 -20.56
CA ASP A 118 7.50 25.92 -21.51
C ASP A 118 6.04 25.76 -22.02
N PRO A 119 5.85 25.32 -23.27
CA PRO A 119 4.52 25.06 -23.81
C PRO A 119 3.76 23.99 -23.02
N ILE A 120 2.50 24.26 -22.68
CA ILE A 120 1.59 23.32 -22.00
C ILE A 120 1.36 22.04 -22.84
N GLU A 121 1.52 22.13 -24.17
CA GLU A 121 1.53 21.03 -25.14
C GLU A 121 2.45 19.89 -24.72
N ASN A 122 3.60 20.21 -24.12
CA ASN A 122 4.59 19.23 -23.66
C ASN A 122 4.02 18.28 -22.60
N ILE A 123 3.01 18.74 -21.85
CA ILE A 123 2.27 17.92 -20.90
C ILE A 123 1.02 17.35 -21.57
N ALA A 124 0.24 18.19 -22.25
CA ALA A 124 -1.06 17.81 -22.82
C ALA A 124 -0.98 16.61 -23.77
N TYR A 125 0.04 16.55 -24.63
CA TYR A 125 0.22 15.44 -25.58
C TYR A 125 0.69 14.13 -24.93
N ASP A 126 1.20 14.20 -23.71
CA ASP A 126 1.65 13.03 -22.94
C ASP A 126 0.61 12.55 -21.92
N LEU A 127 -0.55 13.21 -21.79
CA LEU A 127 -1.55 12.89 -20.76
C LEU A 127 -1.98 11.44 -20.76
N GLU A 128 -2.23 10.83 -21.92
CA GLU A 128 -2.62 9.42 -21.99
C GLU A 128 -1.54 8.49 -21.40
N LYS A 129 -0.26 8.77 -21.67
CA LYS A 129 0.87 8.01 -21.11
C LYS A 129 1.03 8.26 -19.62
N ILE A 130 0.83 9.50 -19.18
CA ILE A 130 0.89 9.88 -17.76
C ILE A 130 -0.21 9.14 -16.99
N GLU A 131 -1.44 9.15 -17.51
CA GLU A 131 -2.55 8.42 -16.92
C GLU A 131 -2.28 6.92 -16.86
N ALA A 132 -1.81 6.32 -17.96
CA ALA A 132 -1.46 4.89 -18.00
C ALA A 132 -0.33 4.52 -17.03
N LYS A 133 0.60 5.45 -16.77
CA LYS A 133 1.74 5.23 -15.85
C LYS A 133 1.36 5.34 -14.38
N TYR A 134 0.46 6.26 -14.05
CA TYR A 134 0.21 6.64 -12.65
C TYR A 134 -1.18 6.28 -12.13
N LYS A 135 -2.17 6.03 -13.00
CA LYS A 135 -3.44 5.46 -12.56
C LYS A 135 -3.26 3.96 -12.36
N ASN A 136 -3.63 3.49 -11.18
CA ASN A 136 -3.68 2.07 -10.86
C ASN A 136 -5.12 1.58 -11.03
N ASN A 137 -5.29 0.34 -11.51
CA ASN A 137 -6.60 -0.32 -11.48
C ASN A 137 -6.98 -0.69 -10.04
#